data_AF-A0A6G0TT51-F1
#
_entry.id   AF-A0A6G0TT51-F1
#
_cell.length_a   1.000
_cell.length_b   1.000
_cell.length_c   1.000
_cell.angle_alpha   90.00
_cell.angle_beta   90.00
_cell.angle_gamma   90.00
#
_symmetry.space_group_name_H-M   'P 1'
#
loop_
_entity.id
_entity.type
_entity.pdbx_description
1 polymer ?
#
loop_
_entity_poly.entity_id
_entity_poly.type
_entity_poly.pdbx_seq_one_letter_code
_entity_poly.pdbx_strand_id
1 'polypeptide(L)'
;MDSYRYRGAELAYSAIRQRFFQTSPVVFGAKKVAISKFDTKPLPNETLEKRLKIVADRLGRPLTLTEQILYSHLDDPVGQSIERGVSYLKLRPDRVAMQDVTAQMAMLQFISSGLPKVTVSSTIHCDHLIEAQTGGVEDLKRAKELNEEVYNFLKTASARYGIILENYAFPGLLMVGTDSHTPNSGGLVGLCITVAGHNAVGVMADNPWEPKCPKVIGVRLTGKMTGWTSPTDVILKVADILTVKGGTVAVIEYHGPGVDNISCTDMAAICSMNAVIGATTSLFPFNRRMANYLKATSRAGIAEEAAKYSKSLLTPDNGCQYDQLIELDLTTLESHV
;
A
#
# COMPACT_ATOMS: atom_id res chain seq x y z
N MET A 1 40.03 46.91 69.96
CA MET A 1 40.43 45.53 69.65
C MET A 1 39.40 45.00 68.65
N ASP A 2 39.38 45.45 67.39
CA ASP A 2 40.41 45.27 66.34
C ASP A 2 40.59 43.77 66.01
N SER A 3 40.41 43.27 64.78
CA SER A 3 40.21 43.89 63.45
C SER A 3 39.30 42.97 62.59
N TYR A 4 38.94 43.20 61.31
CA TYR A 4 39.41 44.12 60.26
C TYR A 4 38.20 44.65 59.41
N ARG A 5 38.38 44.91 58.11
CA ARG A 5 37.36 45.40 57.14
C ARG A 5 37.75 44.97 55.71
N TYR A 6 36.81 44.76 54.77
CA TYR A 6 36.57 45.66 53.60
C TYR A 6 35.48 45.20 52.59
N ARG A 7 34.52 46.13 52.33
CA ARG A 7 33.74 46.51 51.11
C ARG A 7 33.29 45.53 50.00
N GLY A 8 32.09 45.84 49.46
CA GLY A 8 31.60 45.54 48.10
C GLY A 8 30.13 45.06 48.10
N ALA A 9 29.09 45.91 48.10
CA ALA A 9 28.56 46.79 47.04
C ALA A 9 27.66 46.07 45.99
N GLU A 10 26.54 46.74 45.66
CA GLU A 10 25.65 46.58 44.49
C GLU A 10 24.52 45.51 44.44
N LEU A 11 23.29 46.03 44.20
CA LEU A 11 22.19 45.52 43.34
C LEU A 11 21.43 44.23 43.77
N ALA A 12 20.11 44.09 43.61
CA ALA A 12 19.05 45.06 43.28
C ALA A 12 17.63 44.59 43.72
N TYR A 13 16.73 45.59 43.77
CA TYR A 13 15.29 45.64 44.01
C TYR A 13 14.32 44.49 43.58
N SER A 14 13.25 44.34 44.39
CA SER A 14 11.82 44.06 44.09
C SER A 14 11.43 43.01 43.01
N ALA A 15 10.64 41.96 43.27
CA ALA A 15 9.27 41.86 43.80
C ALA A 15 8.10 41.98 42.78
N ILE A 16 7.50 40.80 42.48
CA ILE A 16 6.05 40.51 42.36
C ILE A 16 5.24 40.94 41.09
N ARG A 17 4.83 39.89 40.35
CA ARG A 17 3.62 39.71 39.50
C ARG A 17 3.34 40.67 38.32
N GLN A 18 3.47 40.10 37.12
CA GLN A 18 2.38 40.12 36.12
C GLN A 18 2.03 38.69 35.70
N ARG A 19 0.73 38.41 35.49
CA ARG A 19 0.26 37.13 34.93
C ARG A 19 0.49 37.15 33.42
N PHE A 20 1.45 36.36 32.94
CA PHE A 20 1.49 35.98 31.53
C PHE A 20 0.94 34.57 31.37
N PHE A 21 -0.15 34.44 30.62
CA PHE A 21 -0.45 33.19 29.93
C PHE A 21 0.69 32.95 28.95
N GLN A 22 1.62 32.05 29.29
CA GLN A 22 2.45 31.44 28.26
C GLN A 22 1.56 30.49 27.45
N THR A 23 0.91 31.03 26.42
CA THR A 23 0.58 30.25 25.24
C THR A 23 1.90 29.74 24.69
N SER A 24 2.28 28.52 25.09
CA SER A 24 3.43 27.84 24.50
C SER A 24 3.22 27.86 22.99
N PRO A 25 4.17 28.38 22.18
CA PRO A 25 4.00 28.41 20.74
C PRO A 25 3.89 26.95 20.30
N VAL A 26 2.69 26.54 19.89
CA VAL A 26 2.49 25.27 19.22
C VAL A 26 3.27 25.36 17.92
N VAL A 27 4.50 24.87 17.97
CA VAL A 27 5.33 24.66 16.80
C VAL A 27 4.55 23.66 15.94
N PHE A 28 3.85 24.18 14.94
CA PHE A 28 3.21 23.41 13.88
C PHE A 28 4.28 22.80 12.96
N GLY A 29 5.19 22.01 13.54
CA GLY A 29 5.92 21.01 12.80
C GLY A 29 4.92 20.00 12.32
N ALA A 30 4.81 19.81 11.00
CA ALA A 30 3.93 18.82 10.42
C ALA A 30 4.27 17.44 11.02
N LYS A 31 3.38 16.93 11.88
CA LYS A 31 3.56 15.64 12.55
C LYS A 31 3.53 14.56 11.48
N LYS A 32 4.72 14.11 11.04
CA LYS A 32 4.83 13.11 9.98
C LYS A 32 4.04 11.87 10.36
N VAL A 33 3.08 11.50 9.51
CA VAL A 33 2.21 10.35 9.72
C VAL A 33 3.02 9.10 9.41
N ALA A 34 3.06 8.16 10.36
CA ALA A 34 3.73 6.88 10.19
C ALA A 34 3.00 6.01 9.15
N ILE A 35 3.74 5.18 8.42
CA ILE A 35 3.21 4.17 7.49
C ILE A 35 2.16 3.31 8.19
N SER A 36 2.40 2.94 9.45
CA SER A 36 1.55 2.01 10.18
C SER A 36 1.78 2.08 11.71
N LYS A 37 1.34 1.07 12.48
CA LYS A 37 1.46 1.07 13.96
C LYS A 37 2.79 0.49 14.44
N PHE A 38 3.40 -0.35 13.63
CA PHE A 38 4.63 -1.10 13.90
C PHE A 38 5.79 -0.62 13.01
N ASP A 39 5.52 0.09 11.90
CA ASP A 39 6.52 0.88 11.15
C ASP A 39 6.32 2.39 11.37
N THR A 40 7.27 3.01 12.06
CA THR A 40 7.28 4.45 12.38
C THR A 40 7.89 5.32 11.28
N LYS A 41 8.38 4.74 10.17
CA LYS A 41 8.78 5.52 8.98
C LYS A 41 7.62 6.41 8.52
N PRO A 42 7.90 7.65 8.08
CA PRO A 42 6.86 8.55 7.59
C PRO A 42 6.31 8.06 6.24
N LEU A 43 5.03 8.33 5.98
CA LEU A 43 4.42 8.11 4.67
C LEU A 43 5.20 8.84 3.55
N PRO A 44 5.42 8.21 2.38
CA PRO A 44 6.31 8.74 1.34
C PRO A 44 5.67 9.80 0.42
N ASN A 45 4.39 10.17 0.63
CA ASN A 45 3.59 10.95 -0.33
C ASN A 45 4.27 12.21 -0.89
N GLU A 46 4.99 12.99 -0.07
CA GLU A 46 5.70 14.20 -0.51
C GLU A 46 6.83 13.87 -1.52
N THR A 47 7.52 12.74 -1.33
CA THR A 47 8.56 12.25 -2.24
C THR A 47 7.93 11.69 -3.52
N LEU A 48 6.82 10.96 -3.38
CA LEU A 48 6.08 10.38 -4.52
C LEU A 48 5.52 11.48 -5.44
N GLU A 49 4.90 12.53 -4.88
CA GLU A 49 4.40 13.68 -5.64
C GLU A 49 5.52 14.41 -6.41
N LYS A 50 6.69 14.61 -5.77
CA LYS A 50 7.86 15.23 -6.44
C LYS A 50 8.38 14.39 -7.59
N ARG A 51 8.49 13.06 -7.41
CA ARG A 51 8.92 12.14 -8.48
C ARG A 51 7.90 12.07 -9.61
N LEU A 52 6.62 11.99 -9.26
CA LEU A 52 5.52 11.99 -10.23
C LEU A 52 5.54 13.25 -11.09
N LYS A 53 5.76 14.43 -10.47
CA LYS A 53 5.86 15.68 -11.22
C LYS A 53 6.94 15.66 -12.28
N ILE A 54 8.14 15.15 -11.96
CA ILE A 54 9.23 14.98 -12.93
C ILE A 54 8.77 14.14 -14.14
N VAL A 55 8.06 13.04 -13.89
CA VAL A 55 7.57 12.17 -14.96
C VAL A 55 6.40 12.79 -15.74
N ALA A 56 5.48 13.47 -15.07
CA ALA A 56 4.36 14.18 -15.71
C ALA A 56 4.87 15.30 -16.64
N ASP A 57 5.82 16.11 -16.17
CA ASP A 57 6.47 17.17 -16.94
C ASP A 57 7.23 16.59 -18.17
N ARG A 58 7.81 15.38 -18.06
CA ARG A 58 8.46 14.66 -19.18
C ARG A 58 7.46 14.07 -20.19
N LEU A 59 6.35 13.50 -19.73
CA LEU A 59 5.38 12.80 -20.58
C LEU A 59 4.36 13.73 -21.24
N GLY A 60 4.11 14.92 -20.67
CA GLY A 60 3.28 15.96 -21.28
C GLY A 60 1.81 15.57 -21.50
N ARG A 61 1.31 14.54 -20.80
CA ARG A 61 -0.05 14.01 -20.95
C ARG A 61 -0.67 13.64 -19.60
N PRO A 62 -2.02 13.61 -19.49
CA PRO A 62 -2.71 13.04 -18.34
C PRO A 62 -2.29 11.59 -18.07
N LEU A 63 -2.14 11.26 -16.78
CA LEU A 63 -1.76 9.95 -16.26
C LEU A 63 -2.96 9.25 -15.61
N THR A 64 -3.07 7.94 -15.79
CA THR A 64 -4.03 7.15 -15.00
C THR A 64 -3.52 6.96 -13.57
N LEU A 65 -4.36 6.52 -12.64
CA LEU A 65 -3.96 6.27 -11.25
C LEU A 65 -2.85 5.22 -11.14
N THR A 66 -2.94 4.17 -11.96
CA THR A 66 -1.89 3.16 -12.14
C THR A 66 -0.54 3.81 -12.47
N GLU A 67 -0.54 4.75 -13.41
CA GLU A 67 0.65 5.47 -13.85
C GLU A 67 1.16 6.43 -12.78
N GLN A 68 0.28 7.14 -12.09
CA GLN A 68 0.65 8.02 -10.97
C GLN A 68 1.41 7.24 -9.87
N ILE A 69 0.91 6.05 -9.50
CA ILE A 69 1.56 5.22 -8.47
C ILE A 69 2.81 4.53 -9.02
N LEU A 70 2.80 3.92 -10.20
CA LEU A 70 4.02 3.31 -10.76
C LEU A 70 5.15 4.32 -10.94
N TYR A 71 4.87 5.46 -11.58
CA TYR A 71 5.91 6.38 -12.01
C TYR A 71 6.47 7.22 -10.84
N SER A 72 5.70 7.42 -9.77
CA SER A 72 6.21 8.01 -8.52
C SER A 72 7.20 7.10 -7.77
N HIS A 73 7.18 5.79 -8.02
CA HIS A 73 8.07 4.80 -7.40
C HIS A 73 9.29 4.43 -8.26
N LEU A 74 9.53 5.16 -9.36
CA LEU A 74 10.73 4.96 -10.18
C LEU A 74 12.02 5.26 -9.40
N ASP A 75 13.02 4.41 -9.61
CA ASP A 75 14.39 4.57 -9.11
C ASP A 75 15.06 5.80 -9.76
N ASP A 76 14.89 5.95 -11.08
CA ASP A 76 15.29 7.12 -11.86
C ASP A 76 14.09 7.72 -12.63
N PRO A 77 13.35 8.68 -12.04
CA PRO A 77 12.25 9.36 -12.72
C PRO A 77 12.69 10.29 -13.86
N VAL A 78 14.00 10.57 -14.02
CA VAL A 78 14.53 11.46 -15.06
C VAL A 78 14.94 10.69 -16.31
N GLY A 79 15.66 9.58 -16.16
CA GLY A 79 16.20 8.79 -17.27
C GLY A 79 15.37 7.56 -17.68
N GLN A 80 14.45 7.07 -16.83
CA GLN A 80 13.64 5.88 -17.16
C GLN A 80 12.86 6.04 -18.48
N SER A 81 12.99 5.05 -19.37
CA SER A 81 12.11 4.89 -20.54
C SER A 81 10.74 4.35 -20.12
N ILE A 82 9.66 4.96 -20.58
CA ILE A 82 8.28 4.64 -20.17
C ILE A 82 7.42 4.43 -21.42
N GLU A 83 7.10 3.16 -21.69
CA GLU A 83 6.21 2.76 -22.79
C GLU A 83 5.38 1.55 -22.33
N ARG A 84 4.05 1.70 -22.30
CA ARG A 84 3.12 0.66 -21.83
C ARG A 84 3.23 -0.59 -22.69
N GLY A 85 3.38 -1.75 -22.07
CA GLY A 85 3.53 -3.03 -22.76
C GLY A 85 4.89 -3.24 -23.45
N VAL A 86 5.87 -2.36 -23.25
CA VAL A 86 7.22 -2.47 -23.86
C VAL A 86 8.34 -2.31 -22.83
N SER A 87 8.45 -1.15 -22.18
CA SER A 87 9.56 -0.85 -21.26
C SER A 87 9.53 -1.70 -19.99
N TYR A 88 10.71 -1.99 -19.42
CA TYR A 88 10.85 -2.51 -18.05
C TYR A 88 11.12 -1.33 -17.10
N LEU A 89 10.29 -1.19 -16.07
CA LEU A 89 10.35 -0.08 -15.12
C LEU A 89 11.25 -0.44 -13.94
N LYS A 90 12.22 0.40 -13.57
CA LYS A 90 13.00 0.19 -12.34
C LYS A 90 12.28 0.83 -11.16
N LEU A 91 11.66 0.01 -10.32
CA LEU A 91 10.81 0.45 -9.22
C LEU A 91 11.42 0.20 -7.84
N ARG A 92 11.03 1.04 -6.88
CA ARG A 92 11.30 0.89 -5.45
C ARG A 92 9.99 0.70 -4.68
N PRO A 93 9.53 -0.55 -4.47
CA PRO A 93 8.38 -0.82 -3.60
C PRO A 93 8.64 -0.36 -2.15
N ASP A 94 7.61 0.16 -1.47
CA ASP A 94 7.72 0.60 -0.08
C ASP A 94 7.91 -0.59 0.88
N ARG A 95 7.36 -1.75 0.51
CA ARG A 95 7.26 -2.92 1.39
C ARG A 95 7.13 -4.25 0.65
N VAL A 96 7.36 -5.33 1.41
CA VAL A 96 7.20 -6.72 0.98
C VAL A 96 6.24 -7.46 1.92
N ALA A 97 5.38 -8.30 1.37
CA ALA A 97 4.55 -9.24 2.13
C ALA A 97 4.72 -10.68 1.64
N MET A 98 4.84 -11.62 2.56
CA MET A 98 5.00 -13.05 2.24
C MET A 98 4.08 -13.90 3.11
N GLN A 99 3.73 -15.10 2.65
CA GLN A 99 2.97 -16.10 3.41
C GLN A 99 3.81 -17.35 3.66
N ASP A 100 3.46 -18.16 4.66
CA ASP A 100 4.32 -19.21 5.23
C ASP A 100 4.81 -20.27 4.23
N VAL A 101 4.02 -20.64 3.22
CA VAL A 101 4.45 -21.57 2.16
C VAL A 101 5.54 -20.97 1.25
N THR A 102 5.40 -19.71 0.84
CA THR A 102 6.34 -19.05 -0.08
C THR A 102 7.50 -18.34 0.62
N ALA A 103 7.28 -17.87 1.86
CA ALA A 103 8.26 -17.23 2.72
C ALA A 103 9.43 -18.16 3.06
N GLN A 104 9.20 -19.47 3.16
CA GLN A 104 10.28 -20.44 3.44
C GLN A 104 11.42 -20.32 2.41
N MET A 105 11.09 -20.44 1.12
CA MET A 105 12.10 -20.36 0.05
C MET A 105 12.65 -18.94 -0.12
N ALA A 106 11.81 -17.91 0.02
CA ALA A 106 12.27 -16.52 -0.02
C ALA A 106 13.27 -16.22 1.12
N MET A 107 13.01 -16.67 2.34
CA MET A 107 13.95 -16.48 3.46
C MET A 107 15.23 -17.29 3.30
N LEU A 108 15.19 -18.51 2.75
CA LEU A 108 16.41 -19.27 2.41
C LEU A 108 17.27 -18.54 1.37
N GLN A 109 16.65 -17.98 0.33
CA GLN A 109 17.34 -17.16 -0.67
C GLN A 109 17.90 -15.86 -0.05
N PHE A 110 17.16 -15.20 0.85
CA PHE A 110 17.65 -14.01 1.55
C PHE A 110 18.82 -14.34 2.50
N ILE A 111 18.76 -15.45 3.24
CA ILE A 111 19.87 -15.94 4.08
C ILE A 111 21.12 -16.19 3.22
N SER A 112 20.95 -16.78 2.04
CA SER A 112 22.04 -17.05 1.08
C SER A 112 22.70 -15.77 0.54
N SER A 113 21.98 -14.64 0.49
CA SER A 113 22.55 -13.34 0.07
C SER A 113 23.62 -12.80 1.03
N GLY A 114 23.68 -13.31 2.26
CA GLY A 114 24.60 -12.82 3.30
C GLY A 114 24.24 -11.46 3.91
N LEU A 115 23.13 -10.82 3.47
CA LEU A 115 22.71 -9.53 4.00
C LEU A 115 22.26 -9.62 5.47
N PRO A 116 22.60 -8.63 6.32
CA PRO A 116 22.31 -8.69 7.75
C PRO A 116 20.85 -8.38 8.10
N LYS A 117 20.13 -7.64 7.25
CA LYS A 117 18.76 -7.17 7.49
C LYS A 117 18.08 -6.79 6.16
N VAL A 118 16.75 -6.90 6.09
CA VAL A 118 15.96 -6.33 4.99
C VAL A 118 16.04 -4.79 4.99
N THR A 119 15.97 -4.19 3.80
CA THR A 119 16.04 -2.73 3.61
C THR A 119 14.65 -2.06 3.63
N VAL A 120 13.69 -2.65 2.91
CA VAL A 120 12.27 -2.26 2.95
C VAL A 120 11.52 -2.98 4.06
N SER A 121 10.36 -2.47 4.46
CA SER A 121 9.59 -3.06 5.55
C SER A 121 8.93 -4.37 5.08
N SER A 122 9.23 -5.48 5.75
CA SER A 122 8.87 -6.83 5.28
C SER A 122 8.01 -7.59 6.30
N THR A 123 7.15 -8.49 5.82
CA THR A 123 6.15 -9.19 6.65
C THR A 123 6.01 -10.64 6.23
N ILE A 124 5.75 -11.53 7.18
CA ILE A 124 5.44 -12.95 6.95
C ILE A 124 4.16 -13.30 7.69
N HIS A 125 3.21 -13.90 6.99
CA HIS A 125 1.92 -14.37 7.49
C HIS A 125 1.89 -15.88 7.58
N CYS A 126 1.33 -16.44 8.65
CA CYS A 126 1.22 -17.89 8.85
C CYS A 126 -0.25 -18.29 8.83
N ASP A 127 -0.76 -18.52 7.63
CA ASP A 127 -2.18 -18.73 7.34
C ASP A 127 -2.45 -19.91 6.37
N HIS A 128 -1.50 -20.29 5.51
CA HIS A 128 -1.74 -21.34 4.49
C HIS A 128 -1.52 -22.76 5.02
N LEU A 129 -0.74 -22.93 6.10
CA LEU A 129 -0.45 -24.23 6.72
C LEU A 129 -1.51 -24.69 7.75
N ILE A 130 -2.68 -24.02 7.80
CA ILE A 130 -3.79 -24.36 8.69
C ILE A 130 -4.87 -25.11 7.90
N GLU A 131 -4.88 -26.44 8.00
CA GLU A 131 -5.91 -27.28 7.39
C GLU A 131 -7.20 -27.29 8.23
N ALA A 132 -8.32 -26.93 7.62
CA ALA A 132 -9.64 -26.99 8.26
C ALA A 132 -10.16 -28.44 8.34
N GLN A 133 -10.49 -28.90 9.54
CA GLN A 133 -11.08 -30.23 9.78
C GLN A 133 -12.19 -30.21 10.83
N THR A 134 -11.97 -29.53 11.95
CA THR A 134 -12.84 -29.61 13.13
C THR A 134 -13.37 -28.26 13.61
N GLY A 135 -12.63 -27.18 13.36
CA GLY A 135 -12.93 -25.84 13.82
C GLY A 135 -11.66 -25.07 14.16
N GLY A 136 -11.64 -23.77 13.84
CA GLY A 136 -10.41 -22.97 13.78
C GLY A 136 -9.55 -22.90 15.05
N VAL A 137 -10.08 -23.21 16.24
CA VAL A 137 -9.27 -23.27 17.49
C VAL A 137 -8.43 -24.55 17.55
N GLU A 138 -9.06 -25.70 17.34
CA GLU A 138 -8.36 -27.00 17.35
C GLU A 138 -7.51 -27.17 16.08
N ASP A 139 -8.00 -26.70 14.93
CA ASP A 139 -7.25 -26.73 13.67
C ASP A 139 -5.99 -25.84 13.75
N LEU A 140 -6.05 -24.66 14.39
CA LEU A 140 -4.88 -23.81 14.65
C LEU A 140 -3.91 -24.44 15.66
N LYS A 141 -4.42 -25.13 16.68
CA LYS A 141 -3.57 -25.86 17.66
C LYS A 141 -2.83 -27.00 16.96
N ARG A 142 -3.55 -27.82 16.21
CA ARG A 142 -3.01 -28.91 15.38
C ARG A 142 -1.99 -28.41 14.36
N ALA A 143 -2.26 -27.29 13.69
CA ALA A 143 -1.32 -26.69 12.75
C ALA A 143 -0.02 -26.22 13.41
N LYS A 144 -0.08 -25.70 14.65
CA LYS A 144 1.11 -25.30 15.43
C LYS A 144 1.96 -26.49 15.87
N GLU A 145 1.33 -27.62 16.19
CA GLU A 145 2.01 -28.86 16.55
C GLU A 145 2.62 -29.55 15.31
N LEU A 146 1.86 -29.61 14.20
CA LEU A 146 2.29 -30.28 12.97
C LEU A 146 3.38 -29.51 12.20
N ASN A 147 3.27 -28.18 12.12
CA ASN A 147 4.18 -27.32 11.35
C ASN A 147 5.16 -26.55 12.26
N GLU A 148 5.44 -27.07 13.48
CA GLU A 148 6.22 -26.35 14.49
C GLU A 148 7.60 -25.91 13.97
N GLU A 149 8.28 -26.78 13.21
CA GLU A 149 9.58 -26.49 12.60
C GLU A 149 9.52 -25.29 11.64
N VAL A 150 8.52 -25.26 10.75
CA VAL A 150 8.33 -24.16 9.79
C VAL A 150 8.03 -22.85 10.52
N TYR A 151 7.12 -22.88 11.50
CA TYR A 151 6.79 -21.69 12.27
C TYR A 151 7.95 -21.19 13.13
N ASN A 152 8.76 -22.09 13.70
CA ASN A 152 9.98 -21.73 14.44
C ASN A 152 11.06 -21.17 13.51
N PHE A 153 11.23 -21.73 12.30
CA PHE A 153 12.11 -21.18 11.27
C PHE A 153 11.68 -19.77 10.85
N LEU A 154 10.41 -19.58 10.45
CA LEU A 154 9.91 -18.29 10.01
C LEU A 154 9.94 -17.24 11.14
N LYS A 155 9.64 -17.62 12.38
CA LYS A 155 9.73 -16.75 13.57
C LYS A 155 11.17 -16.32 13.86
N THR A 156 12.13 -17.26 13.83
CA THR A 156 13.55 -16.93 14.11
C THR A 156 14.18 -16.13 12.99
N ALA A 157 13.88 -16.45 11.72
CA ALA A 157 14.27 -15.64 10.58
C ALA A 157 13.65 -14.24 10.64
N SER A 158 12.37 -14.13 10.95
CA SER A 158 11.68 -12.83 11.07
C SER A 158 12.29 -11.94 12.15
N ALA A 159 12.53 -12.49 13.34
CA ALA A 159 13.17 -11.78 14.45
C ALA A 159 14.60 -11.33 14.10
N ARG A 160 15.38 -12.17 13.39
CA ARG A 160 16.74 -11.86 12.95
C ARG A 160 16.78 -10.73 11.93
N TYR A 161 15.87 -10.75 10.95
CA TYR A 161 15.91 -9.83 9.81
C TYR A 161 14.97 -8.62 9.93
N GLY A 162 14.19 -8.50 11.01
CA GLY A 162 13.34 -7.35 11.31
C GLY A 162 11.99 -7.34 10.58
N ILE A 163 11.41 -8.53 10.39
CA ILE A 163 10.12 -8.76 9.74
C ILE A 163 8.99 -8.70 10.79
N ILE A 164 7.86 -8.08 10.46
CA ILE A 164 6.76 -7.77 11.39
C ILE A 164 5.38 -8.29 10.92
N LEU A 165 4.40 -8.32 11.83
CA LEU A 165 3.01 -8.72 11.58
C LEU A 165 2.03 -7.57 11.94
N GLU A 166 1.19 -7.12 11.01
CA GLU A 166 0.45 -5.85 11.09
C GLU A 166 -0.64 -5.69 9.99
N ASN A 167 -1.38 -4.56 9.98
CA ASN A 167 -2.20 -4.07 8.85
C ASN A 167 -1.48 -2.98 8.04
N TYR A 168 -1.37 -3.14 6.72
CA TYR A 168 -0.31 -2.47 5.93
C TYR A 168 -0.75 -1.49 4.85
N ALA A 169 -1.91 -1.72 4.23
CA ALA A 169 -2.29 -0.99 3.03
C ALA A 169 -2.58 0.49 3.35
N PHE A 170 -1.97 1.40 2.58
CA PHE A 170 -2.25 2.84 2.64
C PHE A 170 -2.39 3.41 1.21
N PRO A 171 -3.10 4.53 1.02
CA PRO A 171 -3.29 5.10 -0.31
C PRO A 171 -1.98 5.56 -0.94
N GLY A 172 -1.69 5.07 -2.14
CA GLY A 172 -0.47 5.36 -2.90
C GLY A 172 0.69 4.40 -2.62
N LEU A 173 0.48 3.35 -1.82
CA LEU A 173 1.45 2.29 -1.55
C LEU A 173 1.83 1.54 -2.84
N LEU A 174 3.14 1.30 -3.06
CA LEU A 174 3.62 0.22 -3.94
C LEU A 174 4.11 -0.96 -3.08
N MET A 175 3.47 -2.13 -3.23
CA MET A 175 3.85 -3.35 -2.52
C MET A 175 4.07 -4.50 -3.49
N VAL A 176 5.10 -5.31 -3.25
CA VAL A 176 5.20 -6.65 -3.83
C VAL A 176 4.83 -7.71 -2.79
N GLY A 177 4.11 -8.74 -3.22
CA GLY A 177 3.69 -9.83 -2.35
C GLY A 177 3.85 -11.20 -3.00
N THR A 178 4.16 -12.23 -2.21
CA THR A 178 4.34 -13.60 -2.74
C THR A 178 3.06 -14.44 -2.77
N ASP A 179 1.90 -13.79 -2.68
CA ASP A 179 0.57 -14.42 -2.71
C ASP A 179 -0.29 -13.87 -3.85
N SER A 180 -1.11 -14.71 -4.51
CA SER A 180 -1.96 -14.30 -5.63
C SER A 180 -2.99 -13.22 -5.29
N HIS A 181 -3.44 -13.14 -4.04
CA HIS A 181 -4.44 -12.17 -3.58
C HIS A 181 -3.81 -10.88 -3.03
N THR A 182 -2.50 -10.69 -3.18
CA THR A 182 -1.79 -9.42 -2.93
C THR A 182 -2.54 -8.17 -3.48
N PRO A 183 -3.17 -8.21 -4.67
CA PRO A 183 -3.95 -7.10 -5.20
C PRO A 183 -5.19 -6.66 -4.41
N ASN A 184 -5.66 -7.45 -3.42
CA ASN A 184 -6.75 -7.08 -2.50
C ASN A 184 -6.56 -5.66 -1.89
N SER A 185 -5.31 -5.25 -1.67
CA SER A 185 -4.97 -3.90 -1.16
C SER A 185 -5.30 -2.74 -2.12
N GLY A 186 -5.63 -3.03 -3.39
CA GLY A 186 -6.13 -2.06 -4.37
C GLY A 186 -7.45 -1.41 -3.99
N GLY A 187 -8.24 -2.05 -3.13
CA GLY A 187 -9.41 -1.45 -2.48
C GLY A 187 -9.09 -0.33 -1.48
N LEU A 188 -7.81 -0.02 -1.28
CA LEU A 188 -7.32 1.10 -0.48
C LEU A 188 -6.26 1.94 -1.23
N VAL A 189 -6.35 2.00 -2.57
CA VAL A 189 -5.42 2.71 -3.48
C VAL A 189 -3.96 2.23 -3.37
N GLY A 190 -3.74 1.00 -2.91
CA GLY A 190 -2.42 0.37 -2.93
C GLY A 190 -2.20 -0.38 -4.24
N LEU A 191 -1.17 -0.03 -5.00
CA LEU A 191 -0.77 -0.81 -6.17
C LEU A 191 0.06 -2.00 -5.69
N CYS A 192 -0.61 -3.12 -5.45
CA CYS A 192 -0.02 -4.28 -4.80
C CYS A 192 0.06 -5.44 -5.80
N ILE A 193 1.27 -5.90 -6.12
CA ILE A 193 1.53 -6.80 -7.25
C ILE A 193 2.11 -8.13 -6.75
N THR A 194 1.56 -9.23 -7.26
CA THR A 194 2.02 -10.59 -6.98
C THR A 194 3.34 -10.86 -7.68
N VAL A 195 4.32 -11.40 -6.95
CA VAL A 195 5.66 -11.75 -7.47
C VAL A 195 6.14 -13.09 -6.94
N ALA A 196 7.04 -13.74 -7.69
CA ALA A 196 7.78 -14.90 -7.17
C ALA A 196 8.76 -14.50 -6.04
N GLY A 197 9.07 -15.44 -5.14
CA GLY A 197 9.93 -15.20 -3.97
C GLY A 197 11.28 -14.53 -4.28
N HIS A 198 11.92 -14.86 -5.40
CA HIS A 198 13.19 -14.23 -5.80
C HIS A 198 13.08 -12.70 -6.03
N ASN A 199 11.92 -12.21 -6.50
CA ASN A 199 11.69 -10.78 -6.70
C ASN A 199 11.45 -10.08 -5.35
N ALA A 200 10.71 -10.72 -4.45
CA ALA A 200 10.56 -10.24 -3.08
C ALA A 200 11.92 -10.14 -2.36
N VAL A 201 12.79 -11.15 -2.52
CA VAL A 201 14.17 -11.16 -2.01
C VAL A 201 15.02 -10.05 -2.63
N GLY A 202 14.91 -9.81 -3.94
CA GLY A 202 15.57 -8.69 -4.60
C GLY A 202 15.19 -7.34 -3.99
N VAL A 203 13.90 -7.11 -3.75
CA VAL A 203 13.40 -5.89 -3.10
C VAL A 203 13.85 -5.80 -1.63
N MET A 204 13.83 -6.90 -0.87
CA MET A 204 14.37 -6.98 0.49
C MET A 204 15.87 -6.66 0.54
N ALA A 205 16.59 -6.91 -0.56
CA ALA A 205 18.02 -6.67 -0.73
C ALA A 205 18.36 -5.28 -1.33
N ASP A 206 17.38 -4.38 -1.51
CA ASP A 206 17.54 -3.07 -2.14
C ASP A 206 18.00 -3.11 -3.62
N ASN A 207 17.64 -4.16 -4.36
CA ASN A 207 17.68 -4.13 -5.81
C ASN A 207 16.41 -3.46 -6.36
N PRO A 208 16.50 -2.62 -7.42
CA PRO A 208 15.33 -2.18 -8.16
C PRO A 208 14.54 -3.39 -8.66
N TRP A 209 13.21 -3.36 -8.49
CA TRP A 209 12.33 -4.37 -9.06
C TRP A 209 11.96 -3.97 -10.48
N GLU A 210 12.07 -4.90 -11.42
CA GLU A 210 11.96 -4.63 -12.87
C GLU A 210 10.72 -5.31 -13.51
N PRO A 211 9.48 -4.90 -13.19
CA PRO A 211 8.32 -5.36 -13.94
C PRO A 211 8.27 -4.71 -15.32
N LYS A 212 7.68 -5.43 -16.27
CA LYS A 212 7.25 -4.86 -17.54
C LYS A 212 6.15 -3.83 -17.29
N CYS A 213 6.29 -2.64 -17.88
CA CYS A 213 5.32 -1.55 -17.78
C CYS A 213 3.95 -2.06 -18.24
N PRO A 214 2.92 -2.07 -17.39
CA PRO A 214 1.63 -2.64 -17.75
C PRO A 214 0.86 -1.73 -18.69
N LYS A 215 -0.09 -2.31 -19.41
CA LYS A 215 -1.23 -1.57 -19.99
C LYS A 215 -2.25 -1.24 -18.90
N VAL A 216 -3.18 -0.33 -19.17
CA VAL A 216 -4.25 0.02 -18.21
C VAL A 216 -5.61 -0.22 -18.84
N ILE A 217 -6.40 -1.13 -18.25
CA ILE A 217 -7.79 -1.39 -18.62
C ILE A 217 -8.68 -0.58 -17.67
N GLY A 218 -9.39 0.41 -18.20
CA GLY A 218 -10.37 1.18 -17.45
C GLY A 218 -11.67 0.40 -17.31
N VAL A 219 -12.19 0.26 -16.09
CA VAL A 219 -13.54 -0.28 -15.84
C VAL A 219 -14.40 0.84 -15.26
N ARG A 220 -15.25 1.42 -16.11
CA ARG A 220 -16.16 2.51 -15.75
C ARG A 220 -17.42 1.95 -15.12
N LEU A 221 -17.55 2.14 -13.81
CA LEU A 221 -18.72 1.76 -13.03
C LEU A 221 -19.73 2.91 -12.99
N THR A 222 -20.98 2.65 -13.37
CA THR A 222 -22.12 3.57 -13.23
C THR A 222 -23.21 2.96 -12.36
N GLY A 223 -24.20 3.76 -11.96
CA GLY A 223 -25.33 3.26 -11.20
C GLY A 223 -24.99 2.80 -9.77
N LYS A 224 -25.78 1.85 -9.26
CA LYS A 224 -25.61 1.29 -7.92
C LYS A 224 -26.17 -0.14 -7.87
N MET A 225 -25.44 -1.06 -7.21
CA MET A 225 -25.89 -2.44 -6.96
C MET A 225 -27.20 -2.46 -6.16
N THR A 226 -28.15 -3.31 -6.56
CA THR A 226 -29.47 -3.44 -5.92
C THR A 226 -29.83 -4.91 -5.66
N GLY A 227 -30.81 -5.16 -4.80
CA GLY A 227 -31.28 -6.51 -4.51
C GLY A 227 -30.19 -7.40 -3.89
N TRP A 228 -29.89 -8.51 -4.56
CA TRP A 228 -28.89 -9.50 -4.17
C TRP A 228 -27.51 -9.28 -4.80
N THR A 229 -27.36 -8.27 -5.67
CA THR A 229 -26.10 -7.97 -6.36
C THR A 229 -25.04 -7.52 -5.36
N SER A 230 -23.89 -8.16 -5.47
CA SER A 230 -22.75 -8.10 -4.57
C SER A 230 -21.49 -7.58 -5.30
N PRO A 231 -20.43 -7.21 -4.57
CA PRO A 231 -19.16 -6.79 -5.18
C PRO A 231 -18.53 -7.91 -6.02
N THR A 232 -18.72 -9.17 -5.60
CA THR A 232 -18.25 -10.35 -6.32
C THR A 232 -18.82 -10.41 -7.74
N ASP A 233 -20.09 -10.02 -7.92
CA ASP A 233 -20.73 -10.01 -9.25
C ASP A 233 -20.06 -9.02 -10.22
N VAL A 234 -19.48 -7.93 -9.71
CA VAL A 234 -18.73 -6.96 -10.52
C VAL A 234 -17.49 -7.61 -11.11
N ILE A 235 -16.69 -8.31 -10.30
CA ILE A 235 -15.47 -8.97 -10.77
C ILE A 235 -15.78 -10.23 -11.58
N LEU A 236 -16.84 -10.98 -11.26
CA LEU A 236 -17.32 -12.08 -12.10
C LEU A 236 -17.74 -11.56 -13.48
N LYS A 237 -18.45 -10.43 -13.58
CA LYS A 237 -18.82 -9.85 -14.88
C LYS A 237 -17.62 -9.30 -15.65
N VAL A 238 -16.63 -8.71 -14.98
CA VAL A 238 -15.35 -8.35 -15.60
C VAL A 238 -14.61 -9.60 -16.10
N ALA A 239 -14.68 -10.72 -15.37
CA ALA A 239 -14.06 -11.98 -15.76
C ALA A 239 -14.73 -12.68 -16.94
N ASP A 240 -16.05 -12.60 -17.06
CA ASP A 240 -16.81 -13.00 -18.25
C ASP A 240 -16.37 -12.20 -19.48
N ILE A 241 -16.24 -10.88 -19.36
CA ILE A 241 -15.85 -9.98 -20.47
C ILE A 241 -14.39 -10.16 -20.90
N LEU A 242 -13.45 -10.23 -19.94
CA LEU A 242 -12.01 -10.31 -20.23
C LEU A 242 -11.51 -11.73 -20.46
N THR A 243 -12.20 -12.75 -19.94
CA THR A 243 -11.72 -14.14 -19.83
C THR A 243 -10.41 -14.26 -19.03
N VAL A 244 -9.94 -15.50 -18.81
CA VAL A 244 -8.71 -15.80 -18.04
C VAL A 244 -7.40 -15.22 -18.64
N LYS A 245 -7.44 -14.61 -19.84
CA LYS A 245 -6.27 -14.01 -20.50
C LYS A 245 -6.35 -12.49 -20.68
N GLY A 246 -7.52 -11.87 -20.56
CA GLY A 246 -7.69 -10.45 -20.94
C GLY A 246 -6.93 -9.44 -20.08
N GLY A 247 -6.58 -9.79 -18.83
CA GLY A 247 -5.77 -8.94 -17.96
C GLY A 247 -4.25 -9.08 -18.15
N THR A 248 -3.77 -9.97 -19.03
CA THR A 248 -2.33 -10.33 -19.11
C THR A 248 -1.45 -9.11 -19.39
N VAL A 249 -0.55 -8.78 -18.45
CA VAL A 249 0.33 -7.58 -18.49
C VAL A 249 -0.47 -6.25 -18.54
N ALA A 250 -1.64 -6.24 -17.90
CA ALA A 250 -2.45 -5.06 -17.68
C ALA A 250 -2.84 -4.90 -16.21
N VAL A 251 -3.05 -3.65 -15.81
CA VAL A 251 -3.68 -3.28 -14.52
C VAL A 251 -5.11 -2.85 -14.79
N ILE A 252 -6.02 -3.28 -13.93
CA ILE A 252 -7.45 -2.92 -14.02
C ILE A 252 -7.73 -1.75 -13.09
N GLU A 253 -8.12 -0.63 -13.67
CA GLU A 253 -8.35 0.62 -12.97
C GLU A 253 -9.85 0.94 -12.96
N TYR A 254 -10.47 0.83 -11.79
CA TYR A 254 -11.91 1.06 -11.63
C TYR A 254 -12.18 2.56 -11.44
N HIS A 255 -13.09 3.13 -12.24
CA HIS A 255 -13.43 4.55 -12.18
C HIS A 255 -14.92 4.81 -12.43
N GLY A 256 -15.34 6.08 -12.35
CA GLY A 256 -16.73 6.48 -12.60
C GLY A 256 -17.60 6.57 -11.34
N PRO A 257 -18.84 7.07 -11.47
CA PRO A 257 -19.69 7.45 -10.33
C PRO A 257 -20.17 6.26 -9.48
N GLY A 258 -20.16 5.03 -10.03
CA GLY A 258 -20.51 3.82 -9.29
C GLY A 258 -19.52 3.47 -8.17
N VAL A 259 -18.26 3.95 -8.26
CA VAL A 259 -17.21 3.68 -7.26
C VAL A 259 -17.60 4.13 -5.85
N ASP A 260 -18.25 5.31 -5.71
CA ASP A 260 -18.66 5.82 -4.39
C ASP A 260 -19.82 5.05 -3.73
N ASN A 261 -20.47 4.17 -4.50
CA ASN A 261 -21.53 3.28 -4.01
C ASN A 261 -21.00 1.94 -3.45
N ILE A 262 -19.73 1.61 -3.68
CA ILE A 262 -19.07 0.39 -3.22
C ILE A 262 -18.35 0.69 -1.88
N SER A 263 -18.27 -0.24 -0.93
CA SER A 263 -17.48 -0.02 0.30
C SER A 263 -15.99 -0.34 0.10
N CYS A 264 -15.12 0.07 1.03
CA CYS A 264 -13.67 -0.17 0.91
C CYS A 264 -13.32 -1.67 0.95
N THR A 265 -14.02 -2.47 1.77
CA THR A 265 -13.87 -3.93 1.81
C THR A 265 -14.40 -4.60 0.55
N ASP A 266 -15.46 -4.05 -0.04
CA ASP A 266 -16.05 -4.53 -1.29
C ASP A 266 -15.13 -4.28 -2.49
N MET A 267 -14.50 -3.09 -2.55
CA MET A 267 -13.45 -2.79 -3.52
C MET A 267 -12.26 -3.75 -3.37
N ALA A 268 -11.88 -4.07 -2.13
CA ALA A 268 -10.80 -5.02 -1.85
C ALA A 268 -11.15 -6.43 -2.36
N ALA A 269 -12.39 -6.90 -2.14
CA ALA A 269 -12.89 -8.16 -2.67
C ALA A 269 -12.87 -8.21 -4.21
N ILE A 270 -13.33 -7.14 -4.88
CA ILE A 270 -13.22 -6.99 -6.34
C ILE A 270 -11.77 -7.09 -6.79
N CYS A 271 -10.85 -6.40 -6.14
CA CYS A 271 -9.43 -6.44 -6.49
C CYS A 271 -8.76 -7.79 -6.17
N SER A 272 -9.19 -8.49 -5.12
CA SER A 272 -8.63 -9.78 -4.70
C SER A 272 -8.81 -10.88 -5.74
N MET A 273 -9.92 -10.85 -6.48
CA MET A 273 -10.25 -11.85 -7.51
C MET A 273 -9.64 -11.53 -8.88
N ASN A 274 -8.90 -10.43 -9.06
CA ASN A 274 -8.30 -10.09 -10.36
C ASN A 274 -7.26 -11.11 -10.87
N ALA A 275 -6.76 -12.01 -10.01
CA ALA A 275 -5.84 -13.08 -10.38
C ALA A 275 -6.50 -14.05 -11.39
N VAL A 276 -7.83 -14.22 -11.36
CA VAL A 276 -8.55 -15.15 -12.25
C VAL A 276 -8.54 -14.71 -13.72
N ILE A 277 -8.26 -13.43 -13.99
CA ILE A 277 -8.18 -12.82 -15.33
C ILE A 277 -6.75 -12.53 -15.78
N GLY A 278 -5.75 -12.95 -15.01
CA GLY A 278 -4.33 -12.75 -15.32
C GLY A 278 -3.87 -11.29 -15.21
N ALA A 279 -4.62 -10.43 -14.52
CA ALA A 279 -4.24 -9.04 -14.28
C ALA A 279 -2.97 -8.95 -13.43
N THR A 280 -2.12 -7.96 -13.73
CA THR A 280 -0.92 -7.68 -12.91
C THR A 280 -1.29 -7.19 -11.52
N THR A 281 -2.31 -6.32 -11.46
CA THR A 281 -3.02 -5.92 -10.24
C THR A 281 -4.27 -5.11 -10.64
N SER A 282 -4.98 -4.55 -9.67
CA SER A 282 -6.13 -3.68 -9.90
C SER A 282 -6.34 -2.76 -8.72
N LEU A 283 -6.95 -1.59 -8.94
CA LEU A 283 -7.12 -0.59 -7.89
C LEU A 283 -8.31 0.34 -8.14
N PHE A 284 -8.75 0.98 -7.05
CA PHE A 284 -9.76 2.04 -7.05
C PHE A 284 -9.14 3.38 -6.61
N PRO A 285 -9.65 4.52 -7.09
CA PRO A 285 -9.22 5.86 -6.67
C PRO A 285 -9.62 6.18 -5.23
N PHE A 286 -8.86 7.07 -4.60
CA PHE A 286 -9.12 7.48 -3.22
C PHE A 286 -10.48 8.15 -3.06
N ASN A 287 -11.29 7.65 -2.13
CA ASN A 287 -12.60 8.22 -1.85
C ASN A 287 -12.97 8.21 -0.35
N ARG A 288 -14.16 8.73 -0.06
CA ARG A 288 -14.68 8.84 1.31
C ARG A 288 -14.87 7.48 1.99
N ARG A 289 -15.11 6.40 1.24
CA ARG A 289 -15.30 5.04 1.78
C ARG A 289 -13.99 4.52 2.35
N MET A 290 -12.90 4.71 1.62
CA MET A 290 -11.53 4.42 2.07
C MET A 290 -11.12 5.27 3.28
N ALA A 291 -11.40 6.58 3.25
CA ALA A 291 -11.14 7.47 4.38
C ALA A 291 -11.90 7.05 5.66
N ASN A 292 -13.16 6.60 5.52
CA ASN A 292 -13.94 6.08 6.63
C ASN A 292 -13.38 4.75 7.16
N TYR A 293 -12.95 3.83 6.28
CA TYR A 293 -12.32 2.57 6.67
C TYR A 293 -10.99 2.77 7.41
N LEU A 294 -10.15 3.71 6.94
CA LEU A 294 -8.93 4.13 7.64
C LEU A 294 -9.25 4.66 9.04
N LYS A 295 -10.27 5.51 9.20
CA LYS A 295 -10.71 6.00 10.52
C LYS A 295 -11.19 4.86 11.42
N ALA A 296 -12.05 3.97 10.93
CA ALA A 296 -12.55 2.81 11.66
C ALA A 296 -11.42 1.85 12.11
N THR A 297 -10.39 1.66 11.28
CA THR A 297 -9.21 0.84 11.60
C THR A 297 -8.15 1.58 12.44
N SER A 298 -8.51 2.70 13.10
CA SER A 298 -7.63 3.53 13.93
C SER A 298 -6.42 4.15 13.19
N ARG A 299 -6.59 4.48 11.90
CA ARG A 299 -5.58 5.06 11.01
C ARG A 299 -6.04 6.41 10.44
N ALA A 300 -6.73 7.22 11.26
CA ALA A 300 -7.26 8.52 10.87
C ALA A 300 -6.21 9.48 10.28
N GLY A 301 -4.99 9.50 10.85
CA GLY A 301 -3.89 10.31 10.32
C GLY A 301 -3.49 9.94 8.88
N ILE A 302 -3.56 8.65 8.50
CA ILE A 302 -3.31 8.21 7.12
C ILE A 302 -4.42 8.72 6.19
N ALA A 303 -5.68 8.74 6.65
CA ALA A 303 -6.80 9.28 5.87
C ALA A 303 -6.66 10.80 5.66
N GLU A 304 -6.19 11.53 6.67
CA GLU A 304 -5.94 12.97 6.61
C GLU A 304 -4.73 13.32 5.73
N GLU A 305 -3.67 12.51 5.75
CA GLU A 305 -2.52 12.68 4.84
C GLU A 305 -2.91 12.38 3.40
N ALA A 306 -3.54 11.23 3.14
CA ALA A 306 -4.02 10.85 1.82
C ALA A 306 -4.99 11.89 1.22
N ALA A 307 -5.85 12.52 2.03
CA ALA A 307 -6.74 13.57 1.55
C ALA A 307 -6.01 14.79 0.95
N LYS A 308 -4.78 15.10 1.40
CA LYS A 308 -3.97 16.20 0.84
C LYS A 308 -3.49 15.88 -0.57
N TYR A 309 -3.04 14.65 -0.80
CA TYR A 309 -2.49 14.16 -2.06
C TYR A 309 -3.54 13.50 -2.97
N SER A 310 -4.82 13.56 -2.58
CA SER A 310 -5.93 12.91 -3.28
C SER A 310 -5.91 13.24 -4.79
N LYS A 311 -5.86 14.53 -5.12
CA LYS A 311 -5.90 15.03 -6.50
C LYS A 311 -4.59 14.87 -7.30
N SER A 312 -3.45 14.71 -6.62
CA SER A 312 -2.12 14.74 -7.26
C SER A 312 -1.47 13.38 -7.41
N LEU A 313 -1.91 12.38 -6.63
CA LEU A 313 -1.28 11.06 -6.58
C LEU A 313 -2.28 9.89 -6.49
N LEU A 314 -3.52 10.14 -6.05
CA LEU A 314 -4.46 9.09 -5.62
C LEU A 314 -5.80 9.09 -6.38
N THR A 315 -5.94 9.93 -7.41
CA THR A 315 -7.08 9.95 -8.34
C THR A 315 -6.55 10.19 -9.75
N PRO A 316 -7.02 9.46 -10.77
CA PRO A 316 -6.54 9.60 -12.14
C PRO A 316 -6.76 11.01 -12.69
N ASP A 317 -5.88 11.45 -13.58
CA ASP A 317 -6.00 12.76 -14.22
C ASP A 317 -7.22 12.81 -15.15
N ASN A 318 -7.86 13.99 -15.22
CA ASN A 318 -8.95 14.20 -16.17
C ASN A 318 -8.46 14.02 -17.61
N GLY A 319 -9.10 13.11 -18.36
CA GLY A 319 -8.72 12.79 -19.74
C GLY A 319 -7.56 11.79 -19.88
N CYS A 320 -7.15 11.12 -18.80
CA CYS A 320 -6.24 9.99 -18.89
C CYS A 320 -6.76 8.90 -19.85
N GLN A 321 -5.83 8.26 -20.57
CA GLN A 321 -6.15 7.29 -21.61
C GLN A 321 -5.95 5.86 -21.10
N TYR A 322 -6.98 5.02 -21.28
CA TYR A 322 -6.93 3.59 -21.03
C TYR A 322 -6.66 2.84 -22.35
N ASP A 323 -5.87 1.77 -22.29
CA ASP A 323 -5.59 0.90 -23.45
C ASP A 323 -6.84 0.13 -23.92
N GLN A 324 -7.78 -0.09 -22.98
CA GLN A 324 -9.10 -0.67 -23.21
C GLN A 324 -10.07 -0.08 -22.18
N LEU A 325 -11.31 0.16 -22.57
CA LEU A 325 -12.38 0.64 -21.68
C LEU A 325 -13.53 -0.38 -21.66
N ILE A 326 -14.00 -0.71 -20.46
CA ILE A 326 -15.18 -1.53 -20.20
C ILE A 326 -16.16 -0.67 -19.41
N GLU A 327 -17.43 -0.63 -19.79
CA GLU A 327 -18.48 0.07 -19.03
C GLU A 327 -19.41 -0.95 -18.37
N LEU A 328 -19.73 -0.75 -17.09
CA LEU A 328 -20.64 -1.60 -16.32
C LEU A 328 -21.63 -0.73 -15.54
N ASP A 329 -22.92 -0.89 -15.82
CA ASP A 329 -23.98 -0.35 -14.98
C ASP A 329 -24.30 -1.32 -13.84
N LEU A 330 -23.95 -0.92 -12.63
CA LEU A 330 -24.23 -1.66 -11.40
C LEU A 330 -25.74 -1.79 -11.13
N THR A 331 -26.58 -0.96 -11.77
CA THR A 331 -28.05 -1.00 -11.63
C THR A 331 -28.66 -2.19 -12.37
N THR A 332 -28.07 -2.58 -13.50
CA THR A 332 -28.51 -3.72 -14.33
C THR A 332 -27.66 -4.97 -14.09
N LEU A 333 -26.72 -4.93 -13.15
CA LEU A 333 -25.90 -6.06 -12.78
C LEU A 333 -26.70 -6.99 -11.88
N GLU A 334 -26.89 -8.23 -12.31
CA GLU A 334 -27.55 -9.30 -11.55
C GLU A 334 -26.51 -10.20 -10.84
N SER A 335 -26.96 -11.12 -9.99
CA SER A 335 -26.09 -12.09 -9.32
C SER A 335 -25.52 -13.12 -10.31
N HIS A 336 -24.22 -13.42 -10.19
CA HIS A 336 -23.46 -14.34 -11.03
C HIS A 336 -22.92 -15.52 -10.19
N VAL A 337 -22.66 -16.66 -10.84
CA VAL A 337 -22.07 -17.89 -10.27
C VAL A 337 -21.11 -18.48 -11.30
#